data_AF-M4FAG5-F1
#
_entry.id   AF-M4FAG5-F1
#
_cell.length_a   1.000
_cell.length_b   1.000
_cell.length_c   1.000
_cell.angle_alpha   90.00
_cell.angle_beta   90.00
_cell.angle_gamma   90.00
#
_symmetry.space_group_name_H-M   'P 1'
#
loop_
_entity.id
_entity.type
_entity.pdbx_description
1 polymer ?
#
loop_
_entity_poly.entity_id
_entity_poly.type
_entity_poly.pdbx_seq_one_letter_code
_entity_poly.pdbx_strand_id
1 'polypeptide(L)'
;MDNKNDSSKSLTGPHFLFVTFPAQGHINPSLELAKRLAGTITGVRVTFAATDSAYNRCMLSKENVPETLVFATYSEAHKDDIKSSTSTDRSREYMSATRRRGRETLTELIEDNRRQNRPFTCVVYTIFLPWVAELAREFHIPSALLWVQPVTVFSIFYHYFNGYADAISEIATNDPSGSIKLPSLPQFRLRDLPTIIFRPDAYSFLVPAYQDQIDSLKQEENPKILVNSFQELEEEALSAVLDNFMIVPVGPLITTRADDSGIDDKYKQWLDAKTDSSVIYISFGTLAVLSKKQLAEVCKALIESRRPFLWVIAEKSFRSKEDGEEKEEEGIKSFREELDEIGMVVSWCNQFSVLKHRSIGCFVTHCGWNSTLESLVAGVPVVAFPQRIDQMTNAKLLEESWRTGVRVMEKKEDEEVVVESEEIRRGVVGGVGGGGGRRRSLGETRRGGEI
;
A
#
# COMPACT_ATOMS: atom_id res chain seq x y z
N MET A 1 -18.96 -1.07 -62.27
CA MET A 1 -17.51 -1.14 -61.99
C MET A 1 -17.31 -0.51 -60.63
N ASP A 2 -17.48 -1.34 -59.60
CA ASP A 2 -17.19 -0.99 -58.22
C ASP A 2 -15.68 -1.09 -58.00
N ASN A 3 -15.10 -0.04 -57.42
CA ASN A 3 -13.98 -0.20 -56.50
C ASN A 3 -13.87 1.05 -55.64
N LYS A 4 -14.65 1.06 -54.55
CA LYS A 4 -14.27 1.77 -53.33
C LYS A 4 -13.09 0.99 -52.75
N ASN A 5 -11.89 1.57 -52.85
CA ASN A 5 -10.74 1.06 -52.13
C ASN A 5 -10.95 1.41 -50.66
N ASP A 6 -11.36 0.41 -49.89
CA ASP A 6 -11.63 0.53 -48.47
C ASP A 6 -10.35 0.88 -47.71
N SER A 7 -10.54 1.83 -46.81
CA SER A 7 -9.61 2.40 -45.88
C SER A 7 -8.63 1.40 -45.25
N SER A 8 -7.34 1.72 -45.31
CA SER A 8 -6.38 1.28 -44.31
C SER A 8 -6.80 1.88 -42.96
N LYS A 9 -7.69 1.21 -42.23
CA LYS A 9 -7.79 1.44 -40.78
C LYS A 9 -6.43 1.05 -40.20
N SER A 10 -5.57 2.03 -39.94
CA SER A 10 -4.43 1.79 -39.07
C SER A 10 -5.02 1.35 -37.73
N LEU A 11 -4.92 0.06 -37.41
CA LEU A 11 -5.27 -0.45 -36.10
C LEU A 11 -4.33 0.24 -35.10
N THR A 12 -4.80 1.31 -34.47
CA THR A 12 -4.08 1.94 -33.37
C THR A 12 -4.00 0.89 -32.28
N GLY A 13 -2.79 0.44 -31.94
CA GLY A 13 -2.57 -0.54 -30.87
C GLY A 13 -3.17 -0.07 -29.54
N PRO A 14 -3.35 -0.98 -28.56
CA PRO A 14 -4.02 -0.63 -27.31
C PRO A 14 -3.32 0.52 -26.60
N HIS A 15 -4.09 1.46 -26.04
CA HIS A 15 -3.58 2.62 -25.32
C HIS A 15 -4.27 2.71 -23.95
N PHE A 16 -3.53 2.41 -22.89
CA PHE A 16 -4.04 2.42 -21.52
C PHE A 16 -3.79 3.77 -20.85
N LEU A 17 -4.83 4.33 -20.21
CA LEU A 17 -4.69 5.46 -19.29
C LEU A 17 -4.69 4.94 -17.86
N PHE A 18 -3.59 5.12 -17.14
CA PHE A 18 -3.50 4.86 -15.71
C PHE A 18 -3.78 6.15 -14.93
N VAL A 19 -4.63 6.10 -13.91
CA VAL A 19 -4.91 7.24 -13.02
C VAL A 19 -4.79 6.79 -11.56
N THR A 20 -3.90 7.42 -10.79
CA THR A 20 -3.58 6.98 -9.41
C THR A 20 -3.88 8.06 -8.38
N PHE A 21 -4.41 7.64 -7.23
CA PHE A 21 -4.52 8.49 -6.05
C PHE A 21 -3.12 8.90 -5.57
N PRO A 22 -2.91 10.14 -5.06
CA PRO A 22 -1.58 10.71 -4.81
C PRO A 22 -0.94 10.25 -3.48
N ALA A 23 -0.87 8.93 -3.27
CA ALA A 23 -0.19 8.30 -2.15
C ALA A 23 0.79 7.25 -2.67
N GLN A 24 1.97 7.14 -2.04
CA GLN A 24 3.03 6.23 -2.50
C GLN A 24 2.54 4.77 -2.58
N GLY A 25 1.66 4.37 -1.65
CA GLY A 25 1.06 3.04 -1.62
C GLY A 25 0.10 2.73 -2.79
N HIS A 26 -0.35 3.75 -3.53
CA HIS A 26 -1.15 3.62 -4.75
C HIS A 26 -0.27 3.77 -5.99
N ILE A 27 0.60 4.78 -5.98
CA ILE A 27 1.49 5.13 -7.11
C ILE A 27 2.43 3.97 -7.44
N ASN A 28 3.11 3.40 -6.44
CA ASN A 28 4.10 2.33 -6.66
C ASN A 28 3.50 1.12 -7.40
N PRO A 29 2.47 0.43 -6.87
CA PRO A 29 1.95 -0.76 -7.53
C PRO A 29 1.30 -0.42 -8.88
N SER A 30 0.64 0.74 -9.01
CA SER A 30 0.06 1.17 -10.28
C SER A 30 1.12 1.40 -11.35
N LEU A 31 2.22 2.06 -10.99
CA LEU A 31 3.32 2.35 -11.90
C LEU A 31 4.05 1.06 -12.29
N GLU A 32 4.20 0.12 -11.37
CA GLU A 32 4.77 -1.19 -11.67
C GLU A 32 3.91 -1.96 -12.69
N LEU A 33 2.58 -1.98 -12.51
CA LEU A 33 1.69 -2.60 -13.49
C LEU A 33 1.76 -1.90 -14.85
N ALA A 34 1.78 -0.57 -14.86
CA ALA A 34 1.93 0.23 -16.08
C ALA A 34 3.23 -0.10 -16.82
N LYS A 35 4.36 -0.21 -16.09
CA LYS A 35 5.66 -0.61 -16.65
C LYS A 35 5.60 -2.01 -17.25
N ARG A 36 5.00 -2.98 -16.54
CA ARG A 36 4.84 -4.36 -17.05
C ARG A 36 4.03 -4.39 -18.34
N LEU A 37 2.90 -3.70 -18.41
CA LEU A 37 2.08 -3.65 -19.63
C LEU A 37 2.84 -3.01 -20.80
N ALA A 38 3.49 -1.87 -20.55
CA ALA A 38 4.26 -1.14 -21.55
C ALA A 38 5.47 -1.94 -22.07
N GLY A 39 6.11 -2.72 -21.19
CA GLY A 39 7.32 -3.49 -21.51
C GLY A 39 7.06 -4.89 -22.08
N THR A 40 5.88 -5.47 -21.89
CA THR A 40 5.60 -6.86 -22.30
C THR A 40 4.69 -6.98 -23.53
N ILE A 41 3.83 -6.00 -23.79
CA ILE A 41 2.87 -6.09 -24.89
C ILE A 41 3.34 -5.25 -26.08
N THR A 42 3.63 -5.92 -27.20
CA THR A 42 4.07 -5.24 -28.43
C THR A 42 2.96 -4.32 -28.96
N GLY A 43 3.32 -3.08 -29.31
CA GLY A 43 2.40 -2.10 -29.87
C GLY A 43 1.46 -1.44 -28.85
N VAL A 44 1.61 -1.73 -27.56
CA VAL A 44 0.88 -1.03 -26.49
C VAL A 44 1.50 0.32 -26.20
N ARG A 45 0.65 1.31 -25.92
CA ARG A 45 1.02 2.57 -25.30
C ARG A 45 0.40 2.67 -23.91
N VAL A 46 1.10 3.29 -22.98
CA VAL A 46 0.60 3.57 -21.64
C VAL A 46 0.79 5.04 -21.34
N THR A 47 -0.25 5.73 -20.88
CA THR A 47 -0.16 7.05 -20.27
C THR A 47 -0.40 6.90 -18.78
N PHE A 48 0.56 7.28 -17.95
CA PHE A 48 0.46 7.25 -16.49
C PHE A 48 0.20 8.65 -15.94
N ALA A 49 -1.05 8.90 -15.53
CA ALA A 49 -1.50 10.16 -14.95
C ALA A 49 -1.47 10.11 -13.41
N ALA A 50 -0.75 11.05 -12.82
CA ALA A 50 -0.74 11.30 -11.37
C ALA A 50 -1.08 12.77 -11.10
N THR A 51 -1.33 13.14 -9.84
CA THR A 51 -1.63 14.54 -9.54
C THR A 51 -0.41 15.43 -9.75
N ASP A 52 -0.64 16.73 -9.98
CA ASP A 52 0.43 17.71 -10.07
C ASP A 52 1.35 17.69 -8.83
N SER A 53 0.82 17.55 -7.61
CA SER A 53 1.67 17.45 -6.42
C SER A 53 2.47 16.16 -6.36
N ALA A 54 1.94 15.04 -6.84
CA ALA A 54 2.67 13.77 -6.87
C ALA A 54 3.85 13.86 -7.84
N TYR A 55 3.65 14.51 -8.99
CA TYR A 55 4.70 14.79 -9.96
C TYR A 55 5.76 15.73 -9.38
N ASN A 56 5.34 16.87 -8.82
CA ASN A 56 6.23 17.90 -8.26
C ASN A 56 7.03 17.40 -7.06
N ARG A 57 6.47 16.48 -6.26
CA ARG A 57 7.15 15.82 -5.14
C ARG A 57 8.03 14.64 -5.57
N CYS A 58 8.21 14.42 -6.88
CA CYS A 58 9.02 13.32 -7.42
C CYS A 58 8.60 11.93 -6.89
N MET A 59 7.30 11.71 -6.67
CA MET A 59 6.81 10.44 -6.13
C MET A 59 6.88 9.28 -7.14
N LEU A 60 7.02 9.60 -8.43
CA LEU A 60 7.07 8.65 -9.54
C LEU A 60 8.50 8.15 -9.76
N SER A 61 8.73 6.83 -9.70
CA SER A 61 10.01 6.26 -10.13
C SER A 61 10.10 6.27 -11.66
N LYS A 62 10.91 7.18 -12.19
CA LYS A 62 11.17 7.32 -13.64
C LYS A 62 12.24 6.36 -14.17
N GLU A 63 12.70 5.42 -13.35
CA GLU A 63 13.74 4.45 -13.70
C GLU A 63 13.14 3.26 -14.46
N ASN A 64 13.90 2.70 -15.40
CA ASN A 64 13.50 1.52 -16.19
C ASN A 64 12.09 1.67 -16.80
N VAL A 65 11.72 2.89 -17.19
CA VAL A 65 10.43 3.19 -17.81
C VAL A 65 10.53 2.84 -19.30
N PRO A 66 9.68 1.94 -19.83
CA PRO A 66 9.64 1.65 -21.27
C PRO A 66 9.30 2.90 -22.09
N GLU A 67 9.84 3.04 -23.29
CA GLU A 67 9.57 4.19 -24.18
C GLU A 67 8.09 4.37 -24.52
N THR A 68 7.32 3.28 -24.45
CA THR A 68 5.87 3.26 -24.69
C THR A 68 5.04 3.77 -23.50
N LEU A 69 5.67 4.06 -22.35
CA LEU A 69 5.05 4.64 -21.17
C LEU A 69 5.39 6.12 -21.07
N VAL A 70 4.38 6.98 -21.15
CA VAL A 70 4.51 8.43 -20.96
C VAL A 70 3.81 8.87 -19.68
N PHE A 71 4.34 9.90 -19.03
CA PHE A 71 3.73 10.50 -17.85
C PHE A 71 2.83 11.67 -18.23
N ALA A 72 1.70 11.78 -17.56
CA ALA A 72 0.80 12.92 -17.61
C ALA A 72 0.46 13.38 -16.19
N THR A 73 -0.13 14.56 -16.06
CA THR A 73 -0.68 15.02 -14.79
C THR A 73 -2.17 15.28 -14.89
N TYR A 74 -2.84 15.28 -13.74
CA TYR A 74 -4.19 15.78 -13.59
C TYR A 74 -4.29 16.67 -12.37
N SER A 75 -5.20 17.64 -12.41
CA SER A 75 -5.36 18.62 -11.35
C SER A 75 -6.04 18.03 -10.12
N GLU A 76 -5.53 18.37 -8.94
CA GLU A 76 -6.13 18.05 -7.66
C GLU A 76 -6.58 19.33 -6.93
N ALA A 77 -7.22 19.18 -5.78
CA ALA A 77 -7.65 20.32 -4.97
C ALA A 77 -6.46 21.22 -4.56
N HIS A 78 -6.65 22.53 -4.62
CA HIS A 78 -5.73 23.53 -4.09
C HIS A 78 -6.11 23.92 -2.66
N LYS A 79 -5.21 24.65 -1.99
CA LYS A 79 -5.47 25.16 -0.64
C LYS A 79 -6.75 26.01 -0.56
N ASP A 80 -7.03 26.79 -1.60
CA ASP A 80 -8.21 27.68 -1.66
C ASP A 80 -9.54 26.93 -1.82
N ASP A 81 -9.48 25.66 -2.27
CA ASP A 81 -10.66 24.80 -2.36
C ASP A 81 -11.07 24.22 -0.99
N ILE A 82 -10.22 24.36 0.03
CA ILE A 82 -10.39 23.78 1.37
C ILE A 82 -10.67 24.89 2.38
N LYS A 83 -11.92 24.99 2.83
CA LYS A 83 -12.40 26.06 3.73
C LYS A 83 -12.56 25.58 5.17
N SER A 84 -12.76 24.29 5.37
CA SER A 84 -13.05 23.73 6.68
C SER A 84 -11.83 23.70 7.60
N SER A 85 -12.10 23.77 8.91
CA SER A 85 -11.11 23.68 9.97
C SER A 85 -10.92 22.26 10.53
N THR A 86 -11.92 21.38 10.40
CA THR A 86 -11.83 19.99 10.88
C THR A 86 -11.10 19.11 9.86
N SER A 87 -10.28 18.16 10.31
CA SER A 87 -9.51 17.28 9.42
C SER A 87 -10.39 16.46 8.48
N THR A 88 -11.49 15.90 9.00
CA THR A 88 -12.44 15.08 8.23
C THR A 88 -13.12 15.90 7.12
N ASP A 89 -13.57 17.12 7.41
CA ASP A 89 -14.22 17.97 6.41
C ASP A 89 -13.24 18.45 5.36
N ARG A 90 -12.01 18.78 5.76
CA ARG A 90 -10.94 19.15 4.84
C ARG A 90 -10.63 18.03 3.84
N SER A 91 -10.57 16.78 4.30
CA SER A 91 -10.37 15.63 3.41
C SER A 91 -11.56 15.43 2.46
N ARG A 92 -12.80 15.64 2.90
CA ARG A 92 -13.98 15.57 2.03
C ARG A 92 -14.00 16.67 0.97
N GLU A 93 -13.71 17.91 1.37
CA GLU A 93 -13.56 19.04 0.45
C GLU A 93 -12.45 18.79 -0.57
N TYR A 94 -11.30 18.27 -0.12
CA TYR A 94 -10.20 17.86 -0.98
C TYR A 94 -10.62 16.83 -2.02
N MET A 95 -11.31 15.75 -1.63
CA MET A 95 -11.78 14.71 -2.55
C MET A 95 -12.76 15.27 -3.57
N SER A 96 -13.71 16.11 -3.15
CA SER A 96 -14.70 16.74 -4.01
C SER A 96 -14.07 17.70 -5.03
N ALA A 97 -13.18 18.58 -4.58
CA ALA A 97 -12.49 19.52 -5.46
C ALA A 97 -11.51 18.81 -6.41
N THR A 98 -10.84 17.74 -5.94
CA THR A 98 -10.00 16.89 -6.78
C THR A 98 -10.83 16.20 -7.87
N ARG A 99 -12.03 15.69 -7.55
CA ARG A 99 -12.95 15.15 -8.55
C ARG A 99 -13.30 16.20 -9.61
N ARG A 100 -13.68 17.42 -9.21
CA ARG A 100 -14.07 18.48 -10.15
C ARG A 100 -12.91 18.84 -11.10
N ARG A 101 -11.75 19.22 -10.56
CA ARG A 101 -10.58 19.66 -11.34
C ARG A 101 -9.92 18.52 -12.13
N GLY A 102 -9.85 17.33 -11.52
CA GLY A 102 -9.30 16.14 -12.16
C GLY A 102 -10.13 15.72 -13.37
N ARG A 103 -11.46 15.83 -13.29
CA ARG A 103 -12.34 15.58 -14.44
C ARG A 103 -12.14 16.58 -15.57
N GLU A 104 -11.96 17.87 -15.28
CA GLU A 104 -11.66 18.91 -16.29
C GLU A 104 -10.37 18.53 -17.06
N THR A 105 -9.26 18.35 -16.35
CA THR A 105 -7.96 18.05 -16.98
C THR A 105 -7.86 16.67 -17.64
N LEU A 106 -8.48 15.63 -17.07
CA LEU A 106 -8.50 14.31 -17.72
C LEU A 106 -9.41 14.28 -18.95
N THR A 107 -10.47 15.09 -18.99
CA THR A 107 -11.29 15.27 -20.20
C THR A 107 -10.44 15.82 -21.34
N GLU A 108 -9.69 16.90 -21.08
CA GLU A 108 -8.76 17.48 -22.05
C GLU A 108 -7.73 16.46 -22.54
N LEU A 109 -7.12 15.70 -21.61
CA LEU A 109 -6.16 14.65 -21.95
C LEU A 109 -6.77 13.57 -22.85
N ILE A 110 -7.98 13.09 -22.55
CA ILE A 110 -8.68 12.08 -23.36
C ILE A 110 -8.99 12.62 -24.76
N GLU A 111 -9.50 13.84 -24.85
CA GLU A 111 -9.83 14.47 -26.13
C GLU A 111 -8.59 14.74 -26.98
N ASP A 112 -7.50 15.22 -26.40
CA ASP A 112 -6.25 15.50 -27.11
C ASP A 112 -5.62 14.22 -27.68
N ASN A 113 -5.67 13.13 -26.91
CA ASN A 113 -5.22 11.83 -27.42
C ASN A 113 -6.13 11.32 -28.56
N ARG A 114 -7.45 11.55 -28.48
CA ARG A 114 -8.38 11.24 -29.57
C ARG A 114 -8.08 12.08 -30.83
N ARG A 115 -7.85 13.39 -30.70
CA ARG A 115 -7.48 14.31 -31.81
C ARG A 115 -6.16 13.92 -32.48
N GLN A 116 -5.23 13.38 -31.72
CA GLN A 116 -3.93 12.90 -32.21
C GLN A 116 -3.97 11.45 -32.74
N ASN A 117 -5.16 10.90 -32.98
CA ASN A 117 -5.37 9.53 -33.47
C ASN A 117 -4.68 8.46 -32.59
N ARG A 118 -4.69 8.67 -31.27
CA ARG A 118 -4.17 7.75 -30.25
C ARG A 118 -5.20 7.54 -29.13
N PRO A 119 -6.47 7.20 -29.44
CA PRO A 119 -7.52 7.13 -28.44
C PRO A 119 -7.20 6.10 -27.35
N PHE A 120 -7.56 6.41 -26.11
CA PHE A 120 -7.48 5.44 -25.02
C PHE A 120 -8.47 4.30 -25.23
N THR A 121 -8.01 3.06 -25.06
CA THR A 121 -8.81 1.85 -25.22
C THR A 121 -9.26 1.25 -23.88
N CYS A 122 -8.63 1.67 -22.78
CA CYS A 122 -8.99 1.25 -21.42
C CYS A 122 -8.42 2.24 -20.40
N VAL A 123 -9.17 2.48 -19.32
CA VAL A 123 -8.72 3.25 -18.15
C VAL A 123 -8.48 2.31 -16.98
N VAL A 124 -7.30 2.36 -16.37
CA VAL A 124 -6.98 1.67 -15.12
C VAL A 124 -6.86 2.72 -14.02
N TYR A 125 -7.61 2.57 -12.93
CA TYR A 125 -7.63 3.57 -11.86
C TYR A 125 -7.51 2.91 -10.49
N THR A 126 -6.90 3.59 -9.52
CA THR A 126 -6.81 3.04 -8.15
C THR A 126 -8.05 3.35 -7.32
N ILE A 127 -8.20 2.63 -6.20
CA ILE A 127 -9.21 2.94 -5.16
C ILE A 127 -9.20 4.42 -4.76
N PHE A 128 -10.36 4.91 -4.30
CA PHE A 128 -10.67 6.32 -3.98
C PHE A 128 -10.84 7.24 -5.20
N LEU A 129 -10.82 6.71 -6.42
CA LEU A 129 -11.08 7.47 -7.64
C LEU A 129 -12.30 6.94 -8.44
N PRO A 130 -13.47 6.65 -7.82
CA PRO A 130 -14.63 6.13 -8.55
C PRO A 130 -15.09 7.08 -9.68
N TRP A 131 -14.86 8.38 -9.51
CA TRP A 131 -15.15 9.39 -10.53
C TRP A 131 -14.36 9.21 -11.84
N VAL A 132 -13.24 8.49 -11.82
CA VAL A 132 -12.47 8.16 -13.03
C VAL A 132 -13.21 7.10 -13.85
N ALA A 133 -13.87 6.13 -13.20
CA ALA A 133 -14.72 5.16 -13.89
C ALA A 133 -15.95 5.83 -14.51
N GLU A 134 -16.59 6.75 -13.78
CA GLU A 134 -17.69 7.57 -14.30
C GLU A 134 -17.27 8.34 -15.56
N LEU A 135 -16.11 9.02 -15.50
CA LEU A 135 -15.57 9.75 -16.65
C LEU A 135 -15.27 8.81 -17.83
N ALA A 136 -14.65 7.65 -17.57
CA ALA A 136 -14.39 6.67 -18.62
C ALA A 136 -15.69 6.22 -19.32
N ARG A 137 -16.76 6.01 -18.55
CA ARG A 137 -18.10 5.64 -19.05
C ARG A 137 -18.70 6.71 -19.95
N GLU A 138 -18.59 7.99 -19.59
CA GLU A 138 -19.03 9.12 -20.42
C GLU A 138 -18.32 9.17 -21.78
N PHE A 139 -17.05 8.74 -21.82
CA PHE A 139 -16.28 8.63 -23.05
C PHE A 139 -16.41 7.28 -23.77
N HIS A 140 -17.24 6.36 -23.24
CA HIS A 140 -17.39 4.98 -23.71
C HIS A 140 -16.08 4.19 -23.73
N ILE A 141 -15.21 4.43 -22.74
CA ILE A 141 -13.94 3.73 -22.55
C ILE A 141 -14.12 2.71 -21.42
N PRO A 142 -13.83 1.42 -21.65
CA PRO A 142 -13.83 0.42 -20.58
C PRO A 142 -12.90 0.81 -19.43
N SER A 143 -13.29 0.53 -18.19
CA SER A 143 -12.45 0.79 -17.02
C SER A 143 -12.16 -0.47 -16.21
N ALA A 144 -11.05 -0.47 -15.49
CA ALA A 144 -10.69 -1.49 -14.52
C ALA A 144 -10.15 -0.84 -13.24
N LEU A 145 -10.65 -1.28 -12.10
CA LEU A 145 -10.15 -0.87 -10.80
C LEU A 145 -8.85 -1.63 -10.50
N LEU A 146 -7.78 -0.94 -10.16
CA LEU A 146 -6.63 -1.51 -9.49
C LEU A 146 -6.81 -1.40 -7.98
N TRP A 147 -7.20 -2.51 -7.36
CA TRP A 147 -7.28 -2.68 -5.92
C TRP A 147 -5.88 -2.94 -5.35
N VAL A 148 -5.33 -1.94 -4.68
CA VAL A 148 -3.94 -1.93 -4.15
C VAL A 148 -3.83 -2.48 -2.73
N GLN A 149 -4.82 -3.23 -2.28
CA GLN A 149 -4.94 -3.88 -0.98
C GLN A 149 -5.16 -5.40 -1.19
N PRO A 150 -5.13 -6.25 -0.15
CA PRO A 150 -5.47 -7.66 -0.31
C PRO A 150 -6.92 -7.87 -0.77
N VAL A 151 -7.20 -9.01 -1.40
CA VAL A 151 -8.55 -9.45 -1.76
C VAL A 151 -9.41 -9.56 -0.51
N THR A 152 -8.83 -10.04 0.59
CA THR A 152 -9.49 -10.15 1.89
C THR A 152 -10.08 -8.81 2.36
N VAL A 153 -9.35 -7.71 2.17
CA VAL A 153 -9.79 -6.37 2.58
C VAL A 153 -10.92 -5.86 1.67
N PHE A 154 -10.87 -6.16 0.37
CA PHE A 154 -11.98 -5.88 -0.54
C PHE A 154 -13.26 -6.58 -0.06
N SER A 155 -13.17 -7.88 0.23
CA SER A 155 -14.30 -8.68 0.70
C SER A 155 -14.86 -8.18 2.03
N ILE A 156 -14.00 -7.75 2.98
CA ILE A 156 -14.46 -7.14 4.24
C ILE A 156 -15.28 -5.88 3.99
N PHE A 157 -14.77 -4.93 3.19
CA PHE A 157 -15.51 -3.70 2.88
C PHE A 157 -16.79 -4.01 2.10
N TYR A 158 -16.74 -4.94 1.15
CA TYR A 158 -17.93 -5.36 0.43
C TYR A 158 -19.01 -5.85 1.40
N HIS A 159 -18.71 -6.79 2.30
CA HIS A 159 -19.72 -7.30 3.22
C HIS A 159 -20.19 -6.24 4.21
N TYR A 160 -19.28 -5.38 4.70
CA TYR A 160 -19.63 -4.25 5.56
C TYR A 160 -20.73 -3.40 4.92
N PHE A 161 -20.57 -2.97 3.66
CA PHE A 161 -21.57 -2.16 2.95
C PHE A 161 -22.74 -2.98 2.36
N ASN A 162 -22.75 -4.30 2.50
CA ASN A 162 -23.80 -5.18 1.98
C ASN A 162 -24.34 -6.11 3.08
N GLY A 163 -24.74 -5.51 4.21
CA GLY A 163 -25.56 -6.18 5.23
C GLY A 163 -24.85 -6.55 6.54
N TYR A 164 -23.54 -6.27 6.68
CA TYR A 164 -22.80 -6.60 7.91
C TYR A 164 -22.43 -5.39 8.78
N ALA A 165 -22.73 -4.15 8.36
CA ALA A 165 -22.43 -2.95 9.14
C ALA A 165 -23.07 -2.98 10.54
N ASP A 166 -24.37 -3.27 10.63
CA ASP A 166 -25.10 -3.29 11.92
C ASP A 166 -24.57 -4.37 12.85
N ALA A 167 -24.31 -5.58 12.33
CA ALA A 167 -23.72 -6.67 13.09
C ALA A 167 -22.34 -6.32 13.63
N ILE A 168 -21.48 -5.69 12.82
CA ILE A 168 -20.16 -5.23 13.27
C ILE A 168 -20.29 -4.15 14.34
N SER A 169 -21.21 -3.20 14.17
CA SER A 169 -21.47 -2.12 15.13
C SER A 169 -22.01 -2.63 16.46
N GLU A 170 -22.90 -3.63 16.43
CA GLU A 170 -23.45 -4.28 17.61
C GLU A 170 -22.34 -4.99 18.42
N ILE A 171 -21.48 -5.77 17.75
CA ILE A 171 -20.34 -6.42 18.40
C ILE A 171 -19.41 -5.35 18.98
N ALA A 172 -19.10 -4.29 18.23
CA ALA A 172 -18.20 -3.23 18.71
C ALA A 172 -18.73 -2.52 19.97
N THR A 173 -20.05 -2.42 20.11
CA THR A 173 -20.71 -1.80 21.26
C THR A 173 -20.77 -2.74 22.46
N ASN A 174 -21.07 -4.02 22.24
CA ASN A 174 -21.40 -4.98 23.31
C ASN A 174 -20.24 -5.88 23.72
N ASP A 175 -19.33 -6.22 22.80
CA ASP A 175 -18.18 -7.10 23.02
C ASP A 175 -16.97 -6.67 22.15
N PRO A 176 -16.13 -5.75 22.65
CA PRO A 176 -14.93 -5.31 21.93
C PRO A 176 -13.90 -6.43 21.64
N SER A 177 -14.02 -7.59 22.30
CA SER A 177 -13.22 -8.79 22.04
C SER A 177 -13.86 -9.77 21.06
N GLY A 178 -15.09 -9.45 20.63
CA GLY A 178 -15.92 -10.28 19.81
C GLY A 178 -15.37 -10.52 18.41
N SER A 179 -15.98 -11.48 17.74
CA SER A 179 -15.57 -11.94 16.42
C SER A 179 -16.75 -12.05 15.48
N ILE A 180 -16.47 -11.88 14.19
CA ILE A 180 -17.43 -11.98 13.11
C ILE A 180 -16.90 -12.93 12.04
N LYS A 181 -17.81 -13.72 11.47
CA LYS A 181 -17.55 -14.53 10.29
C LYS A 181 -18.27 -13.91 9.12
N LEU A 182 -17.51 -13.31 8.21
CA LEU A 182 -18.03 -12.82 6.94
C LEU A 182 -18.12 -13.98 5.94
N PRO A 183 -19.03 -13.93 4.95
CA PRO A 183 -19.15 -14.96 3.94
C PRO A 183 -17.81 -15.25 3.27
N SER A 184 -17.50 -16.54 3.15
CA SER A 184 -16.32 -17.04 2.44
C SER A 184 -14.97 -16.46 2.90
N LEU A 185 -14.92 -15.95 4.13
CA LEU A 185 -13.72 -15.46 4.80
C LEU A 185 -13.51 -16.22 6.13
N PRO A 186 -12.26 -16.27 6.64
CA PRO A 186 -12.00 -16.81 7.96
C PRO A 186 -12.65 -15.96 9.06
N GLN A 187 -12.65 -16.46 10.31
CA GLN A 187 -13.18 -15.70 11.43
C GLN A 187 -12.25 -14.53 11.80
N PHE A 188 -12.81 -13.33 11.90
CA PHE A 188 -12.09 -12.11 12.29
C PHE A 188 -12.52 -11.67 13.68
N ARG A 189 -11.57 -11.33 14.55
CA ARG A 189 -11.89 -10.49 15.72
C ARG A 189 -12.10 -9.06 15.24
N LEU A 190 -12.82 -8.24 16.00
CA LEU A 190 -12.96 -6.82 15.68
C LEU A 190 -11.61 -6.13 15.47
N ARG A 191 -10.63 -6.43 16.32
CA ARG A 191 -9.25 -5.90 16.21
C ARG A 191 -8.51 -6.27 14.92
N ASP A 192 -9.04 -7.22 14.15
CA ASP A 192 -8.45 -7.69 12.91
C ASP A 192 -9.12 -7.04 11.67
N LEU A 193 -10.26 -6.36 11.85
CA LEU A 193 -10.93 -5.62 10.79
C LEU A 193 -10.21 -4.29 10.52
N PRO A 194 -10.40 -3.67 9.34
CA PRO A 194 -9.87 -2.34 9.06
C PRO A 194 -10.32 -1.33 10.13
N THR A 195 -9.37 -0.55 10.67
CA THR A 195 -9.62 0.27 11.88
C THR A 195 -10.75 1.29 11.68
N ILE A 196 -10.86 1.83 10.47
CA ILE A 196 -11.84 2.85 10.11
C ILE A 196 -13.30 2.37 10.15
N ILE A 197 -13.55 1.05 10.21
CA ILE A 197 -14.90 0.48 10.24
C ILE A 197 -15.60 0.68 11.60
N PHE A 198 -14.84 0.61 12.69
CA PHE A 198 -15.40 0.56 14.05
C PHE A 198 -14.70 1.50 15.04
N ARG A 199 -13.62 2.18 14.62
CA ARG A 199 -12.93 3.21 15.42
C ARG A 199 -12.78 4.48 14.59
N PRO A 200 -13.66 5.48 14.80
CA PRO A 200 -13.50 6.76 14.14
C PRO A 200 -12.14 7.40 14.47
N ASP A 201 -11.37 7.71 13.44
CA ASP A 201 -10.11 8.45 13.52
C ASP A 201 -10.04 9.53 12.43
N ALA A 202 -8.87 10.15 12.26
CA ALA A 202 -8.64 11.15 11.21
C ALA A 202 -8.79 10.61 9.78
N TYR A 203 -8.90 9.29 9.59
CA TYR A 203 -9.10 8.61 8.31
C TYR A 203 -10.54 8.12 8.11
N SER A 204 -11.47 8.41 9.03
CA SER A 204 -12.89 8.07 8.89
C SER A 204 -13.53 8.62 7.60
N PHE A 205 -12.97 9.70 7.02
CA PHE A 205 -13.39 10.22 5.73
C PHE A 205 -13.21 9.22 4.57
N LEU A 206 -12.40 8.18 4.73
CA LEU A 206 -12.22 7.12 3.74
C LEU A 206 -13.40 6.15 3.70
N VAL A 207 -14.21 6.04 4.75
CA VAL A 207 -15.36 5.11 4.78
C VAL A 207 -16.35 5.45 3.65
N PRO A 208 -16.82 6.71 3.47
CA PRO A 208 -17.59 7.07 2.30
C PRO A 208 -16.88 6.79 0.97
N ALA A 209 -15.55 7.00 0.88
CA ALA A 209 -14.80 6.76 -0.35
C ALA A 209 -14.74 5.26 -0.73
N TYR A 210 -14.69 4.35 0.25
CA TYR A 210 -14.82 2.91 0.00
C TYR A 210 -16.24 2.54 -0.42
N GLN A 211 -17.26 3.15 0.19
CA GLN A 211 -18.65 2.95 -0.20
C GLN A 211 -18.89 3.40 -1.64
N ASP A 212 -18.49 4.64 -1.98
CA ASP A 212 -18.57 5.19 -3.34
C ASP A 212 -17.86 4.30 -4.36
N GLN A 213 -16.70 3.73 -3.99
CA GLN A 213 -15.96 2.81 -4.84
C GLN A 213 -16.72 1.51 -5.10
N ILE A 214 -17.34 0.92 -4.08
CA ILE A 214 -18.12 -0.32 -4.21
C ILE A 214 -19.41 -0.07 -4.99
N ASP A 215 -20.09 1.03 -4.72
CA ASP A 215 -21.33 1.39 -5.42
C ASP A 215 -21.05 1.73 -6.89
N SER A 216 -19.93 2.38 -7.20
CA SER A 216 -19.47 2.61 -8.58
C SER A 216 -19.26 1.29 -9.34
N LEU A 217 -18.65 0.28 -8.71
CA LEU A 217 -18.46 -1.03 -9.34
C LEU A 217 -19.80 -1.76 -9.59
N LYS A 218 -20.78 -1.64 -8.70
CA LYS A 218 -22.11 -2.24 -8.88
C LYS A 218 -22.90 -1.64 -10.05
N GLN A 219 -22.52 -0.45 -10.52
CA GLN A 219 -23.14 0.17 -11.69
C GLN A 219 -22.57 -0.36 -13.01
N GLU A 220 -21.54 -1.19 -12.98
CA GLU A 220 -20.99 -1.85 -14.17
C GLU A 220 -21.62 -3.23 -14.34
N GLU A 221 -21.83 -3.66 -15.59
CA GLU A 221 -22.40 -5.00 -15.87
C GLU A 221 -21.40 -6.12 -15.57
N ASN A 222 -20.11 -5.89 -15.84
CA ASN A 222 -19.03 -6.83 -15.57
C ASN A 222 -17.80 -6.09 -15.00
N PRO A 223 -17.87 -5.59 -13.76
CA PRO A 223 -16.81 -4.82 -13.13
C PRO A 223 -15.50 -5.63 -13.06
N LYS A 224 -14.44 -5.08 -13.65
CA LYS A 224 -13.10 -5.67 -13.64
C LYS A 224 -12.26 -5.09 -12.52
N ILE A 225 -11.78 -5.95 -11.63
CA ILE A 225 -10.94 -5.56 -10.50
C ILE A 225 -9.60 -6.29 -10.64
N LEU A 226 -8.56 -5.53 -10.98
CA LEU A 226 -7.19 -5.99 -10.91
C LEU A 226 -6.75 -5.88 -9.45
N VAL A 227 -6.33 -6.98 -8.82
CA VAL A 227 -5.90 -6.95 -7.42
C VAL A 227 -4.40 -7.16 -7.32
N ASN A 228 -3.72 -6.35 -6.52
CA ASN A 228 -2.31 -6.53 -6.21
C ASN A 228 -2.11 -7.72 -5.23
N SER A 229 -2.45 -8.92 -5.69
CA SER A 229 -2.31 -10.20 -4.99
C SER A 229 -2.14 -11.31 -6.04
N PHE A 230 -2.01 -12.56 -5.61
CA PHE A 230 -1.92 -13.74 -6.50
C PHE A 230 -2.71 -14.92 -5.94
N GLN A 231 -3.09 -15.86 -6.81
CA GLN A 231 -4.03 -16.94 -6.50
C GLN A 231 -3.63 -17.74 -5.26
N GLU A 232 -2.37 -18.15 -5.16
CA GLU A 232 -1.85 -18.98 -4.08
C GLU A 232 -1.73 -18.24 -2.73
N LEU A 233 -1.74 -16.91 -2.73
CA LEU A 233 -1.66 -16.12 -1.49
C LEU A 233 -3.01 -16.00 -0.78
N GLU A 234 -4.08 -15.89 -1.57
CA GLU A 234 -5.44 -15.56 -1.10
C GLU A 234 -6.50 -16.49 -1.74
N GLU A 235 -6.19 -17.78 -1.90
CA GLU A 235 -7.06 -18.77 -2.58
C GLU A 235 -8.49 -18.77 -2.04
N GLU A 236 -8.65 -18.75 -0.71
CA GLU A 236 -9.96 -18.71 -0.05
C GLU A 236 -10.74 -17.43 -0.39
N ALA A 237 -10.09 -16.26 -0.27
CA ALA A 237 -10.73 -14.98 -0.55
C ALA A 237 -10.98 -14.73 -2.06
N LEU A 238 -10.22 -15.37 -2.95
CA LEU A 238 -10.44 -15.34 -4.40
C LEU A 238 -11.54 -16.32 -4.84
N SER A 239 -11.69 -17.44 -4.15
CA SER A 239 -12.80 -18.38 -4.36
C SER A 239 -14.12 -17.83 -3.80
N ALA A 240 -14.02 -16.92 -2.82
CA ALA A 240 -15.12 -16.20 -2.21
C ALA A 240 -15.75 -15.11 -3.08
N VAL A 241 -15.18 -14.83 -4.26
CA VAL A 241 -15.51 -13.65 -5.03
C VAL A 241 -16.97 -13.70 -5.47
N LEU A 242 -17.62 -12.57 -5.23
CA LEU A 242 -19.05 -12.40 -5.37
C LEU A 242 -19.42 -12.46 -6.84
N ASP A 243 -20.49 -13.17 -7.16
CA ASP A 243 -20.89 -13.64 -8.49
C ASP A 243 -20.88 -12.60 -9.64
N ASN A 244 -20.77 -11.31 -9.31
CA ASN A 244 -20.82 -10.18 -10.25
C ASN A 244 -19.47 -9.47 -10.48
N PHE A 245 -18.37 -9.80 -9.77
CA PHE A 245 -17.06 -9.16 -9.98
C PHE A 245 -16.07 -10.07 -10.69
N MET A 246 -15.44 -9.57 -11.76
CA MET A 246 -14.29 -10.23 -12.36
C MET A 246 -13.00 -9.77 -11.67
N ILE A 247 -12.59 -10.51 -10.65
CA ILE A 247 -11.34 -10.27 -9.94
C ILE A 247 -10.17 -10.98 -10.64
N VAL A 248 -9.16 -10.22 -11.02
CA VAL A 248 -7.95 -10.69 -11.68
C VAL A 248 -6.74 -10.38 -10.80
N PRO A 249 -6.12 -11.39 -10.17
CA PRO A 249 -4.87 -11.20 -9.44
C PRO A 249 -3.74 -10.83 -10.43
N VAL A 250 -3.06 -9.70 -10.18
CA VAL A 250 -1.96 -9.18 -11.03
C VAL A 250 -0.66 -8.93 -10.25
N GLY A 251 -0.65 -9.31 -8.96
CA GLY A 251 0.46 -9.13 -8.05
C GLY A 251 1.52 -10.25 -8.11
N PRO A 252 2.60 -10.13 -7.32
CA PRO A 252 2.94 -8.95 -6.53
C PRO A 252 3.50 -7.82 -7.43
N LEU A 253 2.95 -6.61 -7.28
CA LEU A 253 3.38 -5.38 -7.96
C LEU A 253 4.38 -4.64 -7.07
N ILE A 254 5.65 -5.04 -7.12
CA ILE A 254 6.74 -4.43 -6.36
C ILE A 254 7.52 -3.49 -7.28
N THR A 255 7.56 -2.20 -6.93
CA THR A 255 8.39 -1.24 -7.63
C THR A 255 9.85 -1.41 -7.22
N THR A 256 10.68 -1.90 -8.12
CA THR A 256 12.14 -1.83 -7.94
C THR A 256 12.62 -0.44 -8.31
N ARG A 257 13.23 0.27 -7.38
CA ARG A 257 14.05 1.44 -7.69
C ARG A 257 15.48 1.00 -7.99
N ALA A 258 16.11 1.63 -8.98
CA ALA A 258 17.53 1.44 -9.21
C ALA A 258 18.30 1.97 -7.99
N ASP A 259 19.48 1.41 -7.78
CA ASP A 259 20.37 1.87 -6.75
C ASP A 259 20.92 3.24 -7.17
N ASP A 260 20.48 4.30 -6.49
CA ASP A 260 20.93 5.65 -6.77
C ASP A 260 22.41 5.77 -6.36
N SER A 261 23.29 5.65 -7.35
CA SER A 261 24.75 5.46 -7.20
C SER A 261 25.53 6.67 -6.62
N GLY A 262 24.89 7.56 -5.87
CA GLY A 262 25.50 8.81 -5.44
C GLY A 262 25.29 9.23 -3.97
N ILE A 263 24.17 8.87 -3.34
CA ILE A 263 23.82 9.40 -2.00
C ILE A 263 23.80 8.30 -0.91
N ASP A 264 23.60 7.03 -1.28
CA ASP A 264 23.09 6.02 -0.32
C ASP A 264 23.90 4.73 -0.21
N ASP A 265 25.20 4.77 -0.54
CA ASP A 265 26.10 3.63 -0.33
C ASP A 265 26.42 3.36 1.15
N LYS A 266 26.20 4.33 2.04
CA LYS A 266 26.60 4.21 3.45
C LYS A 266 25.84 3.11 4.18
N TYR A 267 24.51 3.07 4.08
CA TYR A 267 23.74 2.01 4.75
C TYR A 267 24.00 0.66 4.09
N LYS A 268 24.28 0.61 2.78
CA LYS A 268 24.60 -0.63 2.07
C LYS A 268 25.93 -1.21 2.53
N GLN A 269 26.98 -0.39 2.56
CA GLN A 269 28.30 -0.78 3.10
C GLN A 269 28.20 -1.20 4.56
N TRP A 270 27.37 -0.50 5.34
CA TRP A 270 27.10 -0.88 6.72
C TRP A 270 26.41 -2.24 6.81
N LEU A 271 25.40 -2.50 5.99
CA LEU A 271 24.71 -3.80 5.90
C LEU A 271 25.65 -4.92 5.44
N ASP A 272 26.55 -4.63 4.49
CA ASP A 272 27.57 -5.54 3.98
C ASP A 272 28.57 -5.97 5.05
N ALA A 273 28.81 -5.14 6.06
CA ALA A 273 29.68 -5.48 7.18
C ALA A 273 28.99 -6.36 8.25
N LYS A 274 27.68 -6.63 8.12
CA LYS A 274 26.92 -7.40 9.12
C LYS A 274 26.82 -8.88 8.76
N THR A 275 26.72 -9.69 9.80
CA THR A 275 26.46 -11.13 9.69
C THR A 275 25.09 -11.38 9.06
N ASP A 276 24.99 -12.47 8.31
CA ASP A 276 23.75 -12.93 7.70
C ASP A 276 22.63 -13.04 8.75
N SER A 277 21.44 -12.56 8.36
CA SER A 277 20.23 -12.56 9.18
C SER A 277 20.38 -12.02 10.60
N SER A 278 21.26 -11.03 10.80
CA SER A 278 21.52 -10.42 12.11
C SER A 278 20.81 -9.08 12.33
N VAL A 279 20.47 -8.36 11.25
CA VAL A 279 19.99 -6.98 11.28
C VAL A 279 18.47 -6.93 11.36
N ILE A 280 17.96 -6.11 12.27
CA ILE A 280 16.54 -5.74 12.34
C ILE A 280 16.31 -4.55 11.39
N TYR A 281 15.50 -4.72 10.36
CA TYR A 281 15.03 -3.60 9.56
C TYR A 281 13.75 -3.03 10.15
N ILE A 282 13.63 -1.71 10.31
CA ILE A 282 12.44 -1.04 10.84
C ILE A 282 11.96 0.05 9.88
N SER A 283 10.69 -0.02 9.49
CA SER A 283 10.02 1.03 8.71
C SER A 283 8.50 0.98 8.92
N PHE A 284 7.92 2.11 9.31
CA PHE A 284 6.46 2.25 9.50
C PHE A 284 5.74 2.86 8.29
N GLY A 285 6.39 2.83 7.11
CA GLY A 285 5.83 3.35 5.87
C GLY A 285 5.81 4.88 5.80
N THR A 286 5.10 5.42 4.81
CA THR A 286 5.16 6.86 4.47
C THR A 286 4.16 7.74 5.21
N LEU A 287 3.17 7.14 5.89
CA LEU A 287 2.06 7.86 6.52
C LEU A 287 2.04 7.74 8.05
N ALA A 288 2.72 6.74 8.62
CA ALA A 288 2.73 6.56 10.06
C ALA A 288 3.64 7.60 10.72
N VAL A 289 3.12 8.24 11.76
CA VAL A 289 3.87 9.07 12.70
C VAL A 289 3.59 8.49 14.08
N LEU A 290 4.63 7.97 14.72
CA LEU A 290 4.53 7.40 16.07
C LEU A 290 4.46 8.52 17.11
N SER A 291 3.79 8.28 18.23
CA SER A 291 3.84 9.23 19.36
C SER A 291 5.23 9.23 20.00
N LYS A 292 5.58 10.31 20.71
CA LYS A 292 6.84 10.39 21.47
C LYS A 292 7.02 9.21 22.42
N LYS A 293 5.93 8.78 23.08
CA LYS A 293 5.92 7.63 24.00
C LYS A 293 6.25 6.35 23.24
N GLN A 294 5.60 6.12 22.09
CA GLN A 294 5.85 4.93 21.29
C GLN A 294 7.27 4.91 20.70
N LEU A 295 7.81 6.05 20.28
CA LEU A 295 9.19 6.18 19.81
C LEU A 295 10.18 5.79 20.92
N ALA A 296 9.98 6.27 22.14
CA ALA A 296 10.82 5.93 23.28
C ALA A 296 10.81 4.41 23.56
N GLU A 297 9.67 3.74 23.48
CA GLU A 297 9.59 2.28 23.65
C GLU A 297 10.31 1.51 22.53
N VAL A 298 10.25 2.00 21.27
CA VAL A 298 11.04 1.43 20.17
C VAL A 298 12.54 1.60 20.44
N CYS A 299 12.98 2.80 20.85
CA CYS A 299 14.39 3.07 21.18
C CYS A 299 14.89 2.13 22.29
N LYS A 300 14.15 2.03 23.40
CA LYS A 300 14.49 1.12 24.50
C LYS A 300 14.60 -0.33 24.04
N ALA A 301 13.63 -0.82 23.26
CA ALA A 301 13.65 -2.18 22.74
C ALA A 301 14.87 -2.47 21.87
N LEU A 302 15.27 -1.52 21.00
CA LEU A 302 16.45 -1.65 20.15
C LEU A 302 17.74 -1.68 20.98
N ILE A 303 17.87 -0.75 21.94
CA ILE A 303 19.04 -0.67 22.84
C ILE A 303 19.18 -1.94 23.67
N GLU A 304 18.10 -2.41 24.29
CA GLU A 304 18.08 -3.61 25.12
C GLU A 304 18.27 -4.90 24.31
N SER A 305 17.82 -4.92 23.05
CA SER A 305 18.03 -6.08 22.17
C SER A 305 19.51 -6.29 21.82
N ARG A 306 20.32 -5.22 21.82
CA ARG A 306 21.73 -5.18 21.36
C ARG A 306 21.94 -5.82 19.99
N ARG A 307 20.89 -5.91 19.16
CA ARG A 307 20.96 -6.43 17.80
C ARG A 307 21.18 -5.26 16.82
N PRO A 308 22.05 -5.42 15.80
CA PRO A 308 22.19 -4.41 14.77
C PRO A 308 20.83 -4.09 14.15
N PHE A 309 20.56 -2.81 13.92
CA PHE A 309 19.31 -2.39 13.27
C PHE A 309 19.55 -1.33 12.20
N LEU A 310 18.67 -1.29 11.21
CA LEU A 310 18.54 -0.20 10.26
C LEU A 310 17.12 0.34 10.36
N TRP A 311 16.97 1.57 10.86
CA TRP A 311 15.66 2.19 11.10
C TRP A 311 15.44 3.39 10.16
N VAL A 312 14.38 3.31 9.36
CA VAL A 312 13.95 4.39 8.47
C VAL A 312 13.00 5.33 9.20
N ILE A 313 13.36 6.60 9.19
CA ILE A 313 12.82 7.67 10.02
C ILE A 313 12.66 8.91 9.11
N ALA A 314 11.50 9.06 8.47
CA ALA A 314 11.31 10.10 7.44
C ALA A 314 11.51 11.51 7.99
N GLU A 315 12.40 12.33 7.41
CA GLU A 315 12.78 13.66 7.93
C GLU A 315 11.62 14.54 8.41
N LYS A 316 10.49 14.55 7.69
CA LYS A 316 9.30 15.35 8.05
C LYS A 316 8.61 14.92 9.34
N SER A 317 8.79 13.66 9.73
CA SER A 317 8.28 13.09 10.98
C SER A 317 9.25 13.34 12.15
N PHE A 318 10.50 13.72 11.87
CA PHE A 318 11.58 13.76 12.86
C PHE A 318 12.26 15.10 13.05
N ARG A 319 12.08 16.03 12.11
CA ARG A 319 12.66 17.36 12.15
C ARG A 319 11.57 18.39 11.99
N SER A 320 11.25 19.10 13.07
CA SER A 320 10.43 20.30 12.99
C SER A 320 11.31 21.47 12.55
N LYS A 321 10.76 22.36 11.72
CA LYS A 321 11.35 23.66 11.45
C LYS A 321 10.69 24.67 12.39
N GLU A 322 11.25 24.82 13.58
CA GLU A 322 10.99 25.97 14.43
C GLU A 322 12.11 26.99 14.18
N ASP A 323 11.74 28.21 13.82
CA ASP A 323 12.67 29.35 13.62
C ASP A 323 13.81 29.14 12.59
N GLY A 324 13.62 28.24 11.63
CA GLY A 324 14.59 27.98 10.56
C GLY A 324 15.74 27.04 10.94
N GLU A 325 15.78 26.56 12.19
CA GLU A 325 16.70 25.51 12.65
C GLU A 325 16.03 24.14 12.64
N GLU A 326 16.71 23.14 12.10
CA GLU A 326 16.20 21.76 12.04
C GLU A 326 16.50 21.01 13.35
N LYS A 327 15.49 20.88 14.21
CA LYS A 327 15.63 20.17 15.51
C LYS A 327 15.16 18.72 15.39
N GLU A 328 16.01 17.77 15.73
CA GLU A 328 15.65 16.35 15.89
C GLU A 328 14.64 16.20 17.04
N GLU A 329 13.64 15.34 16.85
CA GLU A 329 12.63 15.07 17.87
C GLU A 329 13.28 14.64 19.19
N GLU A 330 12.95 15.35 20.28
CA GLU A 330 13.57 15.15 21.60
C GLU A 330 13.54 13.68 22.07
N GLY A 331 12.50 12.94 21.69
CA GLY A 331 12.30 11.54 22.06
C GLY A 331 13.30 10.57 21.44
N ILE A 332 13.95 10.91 20.31
CA ILE A 332 15.09 10.14 19.77
C ILE A 332 16.41 10.74 20.21
N LYS A 333 16.49 12.07 20.28
CA LYS A 333 17.71 12.80 20.65
C LYS A 333 18.27 12.29 21.98
N SER A 334 17.42 11.95 22.95
CA SER A 334 17.84 11.40 24.25
C SER A 334 18.50 10.02 24.18
N PHE A 335 18.28 9.26 23.10
CA PHE A 335 18.81 7.90 22.90
C PHE A 335 19.89 7.83 21.81
N ARG A 336 20.23 8.96 21.19
CA ARG A 336 21.04 8.99 19.96
C ARG A 336 22.39 8.30 20.11
N GLU A 337 23.11 8.60 21.20
CA GLU A 337 24.44 8.04 21.46
C GLU A 337 24.38 6.50 21.54
N GLU A 338 23.44 5.95 22.29
CA GLU A 338 23.27 4.49 22.45
C GLU A 338 22.78 3.82 21.16
N LEU A 339 21.93 4.49 20.39
CA LEU A 339 21.43 3.97 19.10
C LEU A 339 22.55 3.88 18.06
N ASP A 340 23.41 4.90 17.97
CA ASP A 340 24.52 4.96 17.01
C ASP A 340 25.63 3.92 17.31
N GLU A 341 25.74 3.44 18.55
CA GLU A 341 26.63 2.33 18.90
C GLU A 341 26.17 0.98 18.33
N ILE A 342 24.86 0.81 18.09
CA ILE A 342 24.24 -0.48 17.77
C ILE A 342 23.80 -0.56 16.31
N GLY A 343 23.18 0.51 15.82
CA GLY A 343 22.44 0.53 14.57
C GLY A 343 22.70 1.75 13.70
N MET A 344 21.87 1.90 12.69
CA MET A 344 21.87 3.06 11.80
C MET A 344 20.44 3.59 11.64
N VAL A 345 20.30 4.90 11.78
CA VAL A 345 19.05 5.62 11.49
C VAL A 345 19.22 6.41 10.19
N VAL A 346 18.31 6.21 9.24
CA VAL A 346 18.34 6.87 7.93
C VAL A 346 17.00 7.54 7.63
N SER A 347 17.01 8.63 6.85
CA SER A 347 15.78 9.33 6.48
C SER A 347 14.99 8.63 5.37
N TRP A 348 15.68 7.84 4.56
CA TRP A 348 15.11 7.05 3.48
C TRP A 348 16.07 5.90 3.13
N CYS A 349 15.55 4.84 2.52
CA CYS A 349 16.36 3.82 1.85
C CYS A 349 15.54 3.14 0.74
N ASN A 350 16.22 2.44 -0.17
CA ASN A 350 15.55 1.50 -1.07
C ASN A 350 15.11 0.25 -0.29
N GLN A 351 13.92 0.33 0.30
CA GLN A 351 13.37 -0.70 1.20
C GLN A 351 13.43 -2.12 0.61
N PHE A 352 13.05 -2.31 -0.66
CA PHE A 352 13.07 -3.64 -1.25
C PHE A 352 14.50 -4.18 -1.44
N SER A 353 15.46 -3.33 -1.81
CA SER A 353 16.88 -3.71 -1.84
C SER A 353 17.40 -4.07 -0.45
N VAL A 354 17.01 -3.31 0.58
CA VAL A 354 17.35 -3.62 1.98
C VAL A 354 16.78 -4.97 2.39
N LEU A 355 15.48 -5.22 2.16
CA LEU A 355 14.83 -6.49 2.51
C LEU A 355 15.48 -7.70 1.82
N LYS A 356 16.01 -7.53 0.61
CA LYS A 356 16.76 -8.58 -0.10
C LYS A 356 18.20 -8.76 0.38
N HIS A 357 18.70 -7.87 1.23
CA HIS A 357 20.08 -7.93 1.71
C HIS A 357 20.28 -9.10 2.68
N ARG A 358 21.37 -9.85 2.51
CA ARG A 358 21.65 -11.09 3.27
C ARG A 358 21.65 -10.90 4.80
N SER A 359 22.04 -9.71 5.26
CA SER A 359 22.15 -9.41 6.68
C SER A 359 20.82 -9.13 7.36
N ILE A 360 19.73 -8.89 6.62
CA ILE A 360 18.41 -8.68 7.22
C ILE A 360 17.88 -9.99 7.80
N GLY A 361 17.58 -9.95 9.10
CA GLY A 361 17.04 -11.06 9.88
C GLY A 361 15.53 -10.98 10.07
N CYS A 362 14.99 -9.78 10.28
CA CYS A 362 13.55 -9.55 10.37
C CYS A 362 13.17 -8.12 9.98
N PHE A 363 11.89 -7.90 9.73
CA PHE A 363 11.31 -6.61 9.39
C PHE A 363 10.23 -6.20 10.41
N VAL A 364 10.49 -5.16 11.19
CA VAL A 364 9.48 -4.47 12.00
C VAL A 364 8.74 -3.50 11.10
N THR A 365 7.45 -3.75 10.88
CA THR A 365 6.66 -2.99 9.90
C THR A 365 5.26 -2.67 10.38
N HIS A 366 4.75 -1.55 9.90
CA HIS A 366 3.34 -1.18 10.00
C HIS A 366 2.37 -2.09 9.25
N CYS A 367 2.84 -3.09 8.50
CA CYS A 367 2.02 -4.02 7.72
C CYS A 367 1.19 -3.36 6.59
N GLY A 368 1.61 -2.20 6.07
CA GLY A 368 1.02 -1.67 4.84
C GLY A 368 1.24 -2.63 3.67
N TRP A 369 0.25 -2.77 2.78
CA TRP A 369 0.21 -3.88 1.83
C TRP A 369 1.44 -4.00 0.92
N ASN A 370 1.98 -2.88 0.43
CA ASN A 370 3.22 -2.90 -0.35
C ASN A 370 4.40 -3.47 0.43
N SER A 371 4.58 -3.04 1.68
CA SER A 371 5.66 -3.55 2.56
C SER A 371 5.47 -5.02 2.94
N THR A 372 4.22 -5.45 3.07
CA THR A 372 3.86 -6.86 3.26
C THR A 372 4.25 -7.71 2.04
N LEU A 373 3.95 -7.26 0.82
CA LEU A 373 4.35 -7.98 -0.40
C LEU A 373 5.87 -7.99 -0.57
N GLU A 374 6.55 -6.88 -0.29
CA GLU A 374 8.01 -6.80 -0.32
C GLU A 374 8.67 -7.79 0.65
N SER A 375 8.15 -7.93 1.88
CA SER A 375 8.68 -8.88 2.86
C SER A 375 8.44 -10.33 2.46
N LEU A 376 7.25 -10.65 1.95
CA LEU A 376 6.90 -11.98 1.45
C LEU A 376 7.79 -12.39 0.28
N VAL A 377 8.02 -11.49 -0.69
CA VAL A 377 8.89 -11.76 -1.83
C VAL A 377 10.37 -11.86 -1.42
N ALA A 378 10.81 -11.06 -0.45
CA ALA A 378 12.17 -11.16 0.09
C ALA A 378 12.38 -12.39 1.01
N GLY A 379 11.30 -13.02 1.48
CA GLY A 379 11.35 -14.12 2.43
C GLY A 379 11.85 -13.69 3.82
N VAL A 380 11.56 -12.44 4.21
CA VAL A 380 11.98 -11.88 5.50
C VAL A 380 10.82 -11.98 6.51
N PRO A 381 11.05 -12.58 7.69
CA PRO A 381 10.00 -12.67 8.70
C PRO A 381 9.65 -11.29 9.28
N VAL A 382 8.37 -11.12 9.62
CA VAL A 382 7.84 -9.82 10.06
C VAL A 382 7.58 -9.79 11.56
N VAL A 383 7.94 -8.68 12.20
CA VAL A 383 7.35 -8.24 13.46
C VAL A 383 6.27 -7.22 13.11
N ALA A 384 5.02 -7.69 13.12
CA ALA A 384 3.86 -6.95 12.66
C ALA A 384 3.42 -5.94 13.71
N PHE A 385 3.49 -4.66 13.34
CA PHE A 385 3.19 -3.52 14.19
C PHE A 385 2.14 -2.61 13.51
N PRO A 386 0.93 -3.15 13.24
CA PRO A 386 -0.08 -2.44 12.48
C PRO A 386 -0.52 -1.16 13.20
N GLN A 387 -0.78 -0.11 12.43
CA GLN A 387 -1.20 1.18 12.96
C GLN A 387 -2.66 1.48 12.61
N ARG A 388 -3.03 1.46 11.32
CA ARG A 388 -4.33 1.98 10.83
C ARG A 388 -4.80 1.33 9.52
N ILE A 389 -6.04 1.65 9.13
CA ILE A 389 -6.67 1.26 7.86
C ILE A 389 -6.67 -0.27 7.74
N ASP A 390 -6.09 -0.86 6.70
CA ASP A 390 -6.07 -2.29 6.41
C ASP A 390 -4.98 -3.06 7.15
N GLN A 391 -4.08 -2.37 7.84
CA GLN A 391 -2.88 -2.95 8.43
C GLN A 391 -3.20 -4.01 9.49
N MET A 392 -4.32 -3.85 10.22
CA MET A 392 -4.79 -4.84 11.20
C MET A 392 -5.13 -6.17 10.54
N THR A 393 -5.80 -6.11 9.39
CA THR A 393 -6.13 -7.28 8.57
C THR A 393 -4.86 -7.91 8.02
N ASN A 394 -3.95 -7.10 7.47
CA ASN A 394 -2.67 -7.59 6.95
C ASN A 394 -1.82 -8.27 8.04
N ALA A 395 -1.81 -7.72 9.26
CA ALA A 395 -1.11 -8.31 10.39
C ALA A 395 -1.72 -9.67 10.79
N LYS A 396 -3.04 -9.81 10.79
CA LYS A 396 -3.70 -11.12 11.02
C LYS A 396 -3.30 -12.14 9.95
N LEU A 397 -3.29 -11.74 8.68
CA LEU A 397 -2.89 -12.63 7.58
C LEU A 397 -1.43 -13.10 7.72
N LEU A 398 -0.51 -12.18 8.05
CA LEU A 398 0.90 -12.49 8.31
C LEU A 398 1.08 -13.47 9.49
N GLU A 399 0.34 -13.25 10.58
CA GLU A 399 0.46 -14.02 11.82
C GLU A 399 -0.24 -15.39 11.73
N GLU A 400 -1.51 -15.42 11.37
CA GLU A 400 -2.37 -16.59 11.51
C GLU A 400 -2.46 -17.41 10.22
N SER A 401 -2.57 -16.75 9.07
CA SER A 401 -2.77 -17.40 7.77
C SER A 401 -1.46 -17.88 7.14
N TRP A 402 -0.51 -16.96 6.92
CA TRP A 402 0.75 -17.26 6.23
C TRP A 402 1.87 -17.67 7.18
N ARG A 403 1.74 -17.35 8.47
CA ARG A 403 2.71 -17.67 9.53
C ARG A 403 4.14 -17.20 9.19
N THR A 404 4.23 -16.01 8.60
CA THR A 404 5.49 -15.37 8.20
C THR A 404 5.91 -14.27 9.18
N GLY A 405 5.15 -14.07 10.27
CA GLY A 405 5.50 -13.08 11.28
C GLY A 405 4.77 -13.28 12.61
N VAL A 406 5.11 -12.44 13.57
CA VAL A 406 4.45 -12.33 14.88
C VAL A 406 3.89 -10.93 15.03
N ARG A 407 2.71 -10.78 15.63
CA ARG A 407 2.11 -9.48 15.90
C ARG A 407 2.47 -9.00 17.30
N VAL A 408 2.90 -7.74 17.41
CA VAL A 408 3.09 -7.12 18.73
C VAL A 408 1.74 -6.77 19.34
N MET A 409 1.64 -6.93 20.65
CA MET A 409 0.42 -6.68 21.39
C MET A 409 0.45 -5.30 22.05
N GLU A 410 -0.54 -4.50 21.72
CA GLU A 410 -0.76 -3.20 22.36
C GLU A 410 -1.24 -3.38 23.79
N LYS A 411 -0.81 -2.47 24.66
CA LYS A 411 -1.33 -2.30 26.01
C LYS A 411 -1.89 -0.90 26.15
N LYS A 412 -3.05 -0.80 26.80
CA LYS A 412 -3.65 0.49 27.14
C LYS A 412 -3.05 0.96 28.46
N GLU A 413 -2.40 2.12 28.45
CA GLU A 413 -1.82 2.76 29.63
C GLU A 413 -2.21 4.24 29.63
N ASP A 414 -2.91 4.69 30.67
CA ASP A 414 -3.32 6.09 30.87
C ASP A 414 -3.98 6.73 29.62
N GLU A 415 -4.95 6.00 29.05
CA GLU A 415 -5.71 6.38 27.83
C GLU A 415 -4.92 6.34 26.51
N GLU A 416 -3.59 6.19 26.54
CA GLU A 416 -2.75 5.99 25.35
C GLU A 416 -2.56 4.49 25.07
N VAL A 417 -2.55 4.13 23.79
CA VAL A 417 -2.30 2.77 23.32
C VAL A 417 -0.84 2.69 22.89
N VAL A 418 -0.04 1.86 23.56
CA VAL A 418 1.39 1.72 23.30
C VAL A 418 1.77 0.25 23.25
N VAL A 419 2.79 -0.08 22.46
CA VAL A 419 3.49 -1.37 22.53
C VAL A 419 4.74 -1.16 23.37
N GLU A 420 4.80 -1.86 24.50
CA GLU A 420 5.93 -1.80 25.44
C GLU A 420 7.21 -2.36 24.82
N SER A 421 8.34 -1.79 25.21
CA SER A 421 9.68 -2.16 24.76
C SER A 421 9.99 -3.64 24.90
N GLU A 422 9.57 -4.28 26.01
CA GLU A 422 9.74 -5.72 26.23
C GLU A 422 8.98 -6.56 25.19
N GLU A 423 7.78 -6.14 24.78
CA GLU A 423 6.99 -6.83 23.76
C GLU A 423 7.62 -6.69 22.36
N ILE A 424 8.13 -5.50 22.03
CA ILE A 424 8.89 -5.27 20.80
C ILE A 424 10.14 -6.14 20.80
N ARG A 425 10.88 -6.16 21.92
CA ARG A 425 12.09 -6.96 22.12
C ARG A 425 11.79 -8.45 21.96
N ARG A 426 10.71 -8.95 22.55
CA ARG A 426 10.24 -10.34 22.38
C ARG A 426 10.02 -10.66 20.89
N GLY A 427 9.36 -9.77 20.15
CA GLY A 427 9.13 -9.92 18.72
C GLY A 427 10.43 -10.01 17.91
N VAL A 428 11.35 -9.07 18.10
CA VAL A 428 12.59 -9.02 17.32
C VAL A 428 13.61 -10.08 17.73
N VAL A 429 13.67 -10.48 19.01
CA VAL A 429 14.58 -11.54 19.47
C VAL A 429 14.04 -12.92 19.07
N GLY A 430 12.72 -13.13 19.23
CA GLY A 430 12.07 -14.37 18.83
C GLY A 430 12.12 -14.61 17.32
N GLY A 431 11.92 -13.55 16.53
CA GLY A 431 11.97 -13.60 15.06
C GLY A 431 13.36 -13.84 14.46
N VAL A 432 14.44 -13.53 15.20
CA VAL A 432 15.83 -13.60 14.71
C VAL A 432 16.66 -14.67 15.45
N GLY A 433 16.04 -15.56 16.23
CA GLY A 433 16.79 -16.52 17.07
C GLY A 433 16.10 -17.84 17.44
N GLY A 434 14.79 -18.00 17.19
CA GLY A 434 14.09 -19.27 17.42
C GLY A 434 14.19 -20.19 16.19
N GLY A 435 15.14 -21.12 16.21
CA GLY A 435 15.52 -21.93 15.05
C GLY A 435 14.40 -22.73 14.36
N GLY A 436 14.64 -23.04 13.08
CA GLY A 436 14.00 -24.17 12.38
C GLY A 436 12.88 -23.84 11.40
N GLY A 437 12.54 -22.57 11.20
CA GLY A 437 11.78 -22.17 10.01
C GLY A 437 12.67 -22.33 8.78
N ARG A 438 12.71 -23.54 8.18
CA ARG A 438 13.21 -23.70 6.80
C ARG A 438 12.66 -22.53 6.00
N ARG A 439 13.50 -21.86 5.20
CA ARG A 439 13.04 -21.17 3.98
C ARG A 439 12.19 -22.19 3.23
N ARG A 440 10.89 -22.27 3.51
CA ARG A 440 9.97 -23.07 2.72
C ARG A 440 9.75 -22.22 1.49
N SER A 441 10.48 -22.54 0.42
CA SER A 441 10.05 -22.12 -0.90
C SER A 441 8.58 -22.51 -1.04
N LEU A 442 7.75 -21.59 -1.53
CA LEU A 442 6.31 -21.77 -1.77
C LEU A 442 5.96 -22.91 -2.78
N GLY A 443 6.88 -23.82 -3.10
CA GLY A 443 6.75 -24.83 -4.15
C GLY A 443 6.64 -26.31 -3.73
N GLU A 444 6.65 -26.67 -2.44
CA GLU A 444 6.68 -28.09 -2.02
C GLU A 444 5.38 -28.64 -1.41
N THR A 445 4.24 -27.99 -1.60
CA THR A 445 2.95 -28.55 -1.15
C THR A 445 2.13 -29.04 -2.35
N ARG A 446 2.36 -30.28 -2.78
CA ARG A 446 1.42 -31.23 -3.46
C ARG A 446 2.18 -32.25 -4.32
N ARG A 447 2.86 -33.21 -3.68
CA ARG A 447 3.02 -34.58 -4.22
C ARG A 447 3.03 -35.54 -3.05
N GLY A 448 1.94 -36.27 -2.87
CA GLY A 448 1.83 -37.29 -1.84
C GLY A 448 0.37 -37.60 -1.53
N GLY A 449 -0.28 -38.36 -2.41
CA GLY A 449 -1.67 -38.78 -2.21
C GLY A 449 -2.26 -39.58 -3.37
N GLU A 450 -1.51 -40.52 -3.95
CA GLU A 450 -2.05 -41.67 -4.70
C GLU A 450 -1.19 -42.88 -4.36
N ILE A 451 -1.70 -43.74 -3.47
CA ILE A 451 -1.89 -45.20 -3.67
C ILE A 451 -3.13 -45.59 -2.85
#